data_AF-E0VJT2-F1
#
_entry.id   AF-E0VJT2-F1
#
_cell.length_a   1.000
_cell.length_b   1.000
_cell.length_c   1.000
_cell.angle_alpha   90.00
_cell.angle_beta   90.00
_cell.angle_gamma   90.00
#
_symmetry.space_group_name_H-M   'P 1'
#
loop_
_entity.id
_entity.type
_entity.pdbx_description
1 polymer ?
#
loop_
_entity_poly.entity_id
_entity_poly.type
_entity_poly.pdbx_seq_one_letter_code
_entity_poly.pdbx_strand_id
1 'polypeptide(L)'
;MNENEFNEFDISNVNDLSDEELQEAFAAGLIKPGLNIPCEEKELKNNISGLKSKLKEFKLNLNWIETLDVVSTPAPMPPEAYDEVTKDQKIPKLKNYYKFNGAFQSKDFTNDFKREMLFHRQAQSAILEGLPRLKSSGILTKRPDDYFAEMVKSDQHMHKVRLNLQSRQTVIAQSERAKELRRLKKVGKKAQIETKLKQAEEKRKLMNDVKKYRKGLTKDLSFLDGKDNNKSNSAKNKTKLSAKSKKKRAAKDEKFGFGGRKKGSKRNTKESSAYIGKMSKKGKKTGFKTNKRLGKSKRIKKKSRK
;
A
#
# COMPACT_ATOMS: atom_id res chain seq x y z
N MET A 1 76.86 21.50 70.63
CA MET A 1 77.52 21.79 69.34
C MET A 1 76.53 21.51 68.24
N ASN A 2 76.44 22.47 67.31
CA ASN A 2 75.83 22.43 65.98
C ASN A 2 74.34 22.79 65.88
N GLU A 3 74.11 24.10 66.03
CA GLU A 3 73.56 25.04 65.04
C GLU A 3 72.75 24.53 63.84
N ASN A 4 71.52 25.06 63.79
CA ASN A 4 70.69 25.51 62.66
C ASN A 4 71.30 25.49 61.23
N GLU A 5 70.60 24.82 60.31
CA GLU A 5 70.46 25.28 58.92
C GLU A 5 68.97 25.28 58.55
N PHE A 6 68.40 26.49 58.45
CA PHE A 6 67.04 26.75 57.98
C PHE A 6 67.17 27.17 56.51
N ASN A 7 66.81 26.29 55.57
CA ASN A 7 66.72 26.65 54.15
C ASN A 7 65.36 27.28 53.89
N GLU A 8 65.38 28.55 53.55
CA GLU A 8 64.24 29.38 53.17
C GLU A 8 63.74 28.92 51.79
N PHE A 9 62.63 28.16 51.77
CA PHE A 9 61.98 27.73 50.54
C PHE A 9 61.10 28.87 50.04
N ASP A 10 61.53 29.51 48.94
CA ASP A 10 60.85 30.63 48.28
C ASP A 10 59.39 30.28 47.94
N ILE A 11 58.45 30.88 48.66
CA ILE A 11 56.98 30.70 48.51
C ILE A 11 56.46 31.43 47.24
N SER A 12 57.32 32.20 46.58
CA SER A 12 57.01 33.00 45.38
C SER A 12 56.81 32.17 44.11
N ASN A 13 57.29 30.93 44.06
CA ASN A 13 57.42 30.14 42.82
C ASN A 13 56.22 29.22 42.48
N VAL A 14 55.17 29.21 43.31
CA VAL A 14 54.01 28.31 43.15
C VAL A 14 52.94 28.89 42.22
N ASN A 15 52.86 30.23 42.12
CA ASN A 15 51.87 30.90 41.27
C ASN A 15 52.25 30.90 39.79
N ASP A 16 53.54 31.01 39.47
CA ASP A 16 54.01 31.10 38.08
C ASP A 16 53.87 29.76 37.33
N LEU A 17 54.05 28.63 38.03
CA LEU A 17 53.82 27.29 37.49
C LEU A 17 52.36 27.07 37.07
N SER A 18 51.40 27.63 37.81
CA SER A 18 49.98 27.49 37.49
C SER A 18 49.56 28.29 36.26
N ASP A 19 50.20 29.42 35.98
CA ASP A 19 49.88 30.27 34.83
C ASP A 19 50.51 29.71 33.54
N GLU A 20 51.72 29.16 33.65
CA GLU A 20 52.40 28.45 32.55
C GLU A 20 51.60 27.21 32.09
N GLU A 21 51.08 26.41 33.03
CA GLU A 21 50.20 25.26 32.73
C GLU A 21 48.90 25.68 32.02
N LEU A 22 48.31 26.82 32.40
CA LEU A 22 47.12 27.36 31.73
C LEU A 22 47.44 27.83 30.31
N GLN A 23 48.61 28.43 30.10
CA GLN A 23 49.05 28.89 28.80
C GLN A 23 49.34 27.72 27.85
N GLU A 24 49.93 26.64 28.36
CA GLU A 24 50.11 25.38 27.63
C GLU A 24 48.77 24.71 27.29
N ALA A 25 47.81 24.65 28.23
CA ALA A 25 46.48 24.10 27.98
C ALA A 25 45.69 24.92 26.93
N PHE A 26 45.90 26.23 26.88
CA PHE A 26 45.34 27.11 25.85
C PHE A 26 45.99 26.86 24.49
N ALA A 27 47.32 26.75 24.46
CA ALA A 27 48.07 26.43 23.24
C ALA A 27 47.73 25.03 22.69
N ALA A 28 47.47 24.07 23.58
CA ALA A 28 46.99 22.72 23.25
C ALA A 28 45.50 22.69 22.83
N GLY A 29 44.78 23.81 22.95
CA GLY A 29 43.37 23.93 22.57
C GLY A 29 42.38 23.24 23.52
N LEU A 30 42.82 22.85 24.71
CA LEU A 30 41.99 22.21 25.75
C LEU A 30 41.03 23.22 26.39
N ILE A 31 41.47 24.48 26.50
CA ILE A 31 40.67 25.58 27.01
C ILE A 31 40.39 26.62 25.91
N LYS A 32 39.20 27.22 25.94
CA LYS A 32 38.78 28.27 25.01
C LYS A 32 38.94 29.66 25.66
N PRO A 33 39.10 30.74 24.86
CA PRO A 33 39.14 32.09 25.42
C PRO A 33 37.77 32.43 26.02
N GLY A 34 37.74 32.73 27.32
CA GLY A 34 36.51 33.02 28.08
C GLY A 34 36.60 32.55 29.54
N LEU A 35 35.53 32.78 30.30
CA LEU A 35 35.43 32.28 31.68
C LEU A 35 35.15 30.78 31.66
N ASN A 36 36.17 29.98 31.97
CA ASN A 36 36.05 28.53 32.01
C ASN A 36 35.63 28.09 33.42
N ILE A 37 34.44 27.50 33.52
CA ILE A 37 33.91 26.96 34.77
C ILE A 37 34.36 25.50 34.85
N PRO A 38 35.01 25.05 35.93
CA PRO A 38 35.33 23.64 36.12
C PRO A 38 34.03 22.84 36.17
N CYS A 39 33.78 22.07 35.11
CA CYS A 39 32.64 21.17 35.07
C CYS A 39 33.08 19.87 35.75
N GLU A 40 32.63 19.63 36.98
CA GLU A 40 32.88 18.35 37.64
C GLU A 40 32.30 17.22 36.77
N GLU A 41 33.17 16.28 36.38
CA GLU A 41 32.73 15.08 35.68
C GLU A 41 31.84 14.26 36.63
N LYS A 42 30.54 14.21 36.33
CA LYS A 42 29.60 13.41 37.13
C LYS A 42 29.94 11.92 36.95
N GLU A 43 30.55 11.32 37.97
CA GLU A 43 30.74 9.87 38.00
C GLU A 43 29.37 9.16 38.04
N LEU A 44 29.01 8.49 36.94
CA LEU A 44 27.83 7.63 36.87
C LEU A 44 28.07 6.36 37.71
N LYS A 45 27.84 6.42 39.01
CA LYS A 45 27.95 5.26 39.91
C LYS A 45 26.74 4.32 39.74
N ASN A 46 26.95 3.20 39.05
CA ASN A 46 25.96 2.12 38.98
C ASN A 46 25.88 1.37 40.31
N ASN A 47 25.04 1.85 41.24
CA ASN A 47 24.82 1.22 42.52
C ASN A 47 23.85 0.02 42.42
N ILE A 48 24.39 -1.13 42.04
CA ILE A 48 23.62 -2.38 41.86
C ILE A 48 22.97 -2.84 43.17
N SER A 49 23.63 -2.68 44.32
CA SER A 49 23.09 -3.11 45.62
C SER A 49 21.90 -2.25 46.04
N GLY A 50 22.00 -0.92 45.86
CA GLY A 50 20.92 0.02 46.07
C GLY A 50 19.70 -0.26 45.19
N LEU A 51 19.92 -0.52 43.89
CA LEU A 51 18.85 -0.87 42.95
C LEU A 51 18.12 -2.16 43.36
N LYS A 52 18.87 -3.20 43.77
CA LYS A 52 18.27 -4.46 44.26
C LYS A 52 17.49 -4.25 45.55
N SER A 53 17.98 -3.40 46.45
CA SER A 53 17.29 -3.05 47.69
C SER A 53 15.96 -2.36 47.39
N LYS A 54 15.98 -1.34 46.52
CA LYS A 54 14.77 -0.63 46.08
C LYS A 54 13.79 -1.50 45.30
N LEU A 55 14.29 -2.44 44.48
CA LEU A 55 13.43 -3.41 43.82
C LEU A 55 12.66 -4.25 44.85
N LYS A 56 13.33 -4.72 45.92
CA LYS A 56 12.65 -5.47 46.99
C LYS A 56 11.60 -4.64 47.71
N GLU A 57 11.87 -3.35 47.94
CA GLU A 57 10.92 -2.41 48.55
C GLU A 57 9.67 -2.20 47.67
N PHE A 58 9.84 -2.06 46.35
CA PHE A 58 8.74 -1.86 45.41
C PHE A 58 8.03 -3.15 44.98
N LYS A 59 8.62 -4.32 45.22
CA LYS A 59 8.07 -5.59 44.77
C LYS A 59 6.80 -5.92 45.55
N LEU A 60 5.66 -5.77 44.89
CA LEU A 60 4.37 -6.22 45.40
C LEU A 60 4.24 -7.74 45.19
N ASN A 61 3.86 -8.48 46.23
CA ASN A 61 3.58 -9.91 46.17
C ASN A 61 2.10 -10.16 45.88
N LEU A 62 1.66 -9.73 44.69
CA LEU A 62 0.28 -9.89 44.23
C LEU A 62 0.11 -11.17 43.41
N ASN A 63 -1.11 -11.69 43.36
CA ASN A 63 -1.43 -12.79 42.47
C ASN A 63 -1.34 -12.30 41.01
N TRP A 64 -0.89 -13.17 40.11
CA TRP A 64 -0.71 -12.79 38.70
C TRP A 64 -1.99 -12.25 38.04
N ILE A 65 -3.17 -12.67 38.50
CA ILE A 65 -4.47 -12.19 37.98
C ILE A 65 -4.69 -10.70 38.27
N GLU A 66 -4.08 -10.16 39.33
CA GLU A 66 -4.25 -8.76 39.73
C GLU A 66 -3.35 -7.82 38.92
N THR A 67 -2.20 -8.33 38.46
CA THR A 67 -1.25 -7.57 37.65
C THR A 67 -1.47 -7.77 36.14
N LEU A 68 -1.83 -9.00 35.73
CA LEU A 68 -1.95 -9.44 34.33
C LEU A 68 -0.70 -9.17 33.48
N ASP A 69 0.44 -8.97 34.15
CA ASP A 69 1.70 -8.64 33.48
C ASP A 69 2.30 -9.87 32.80
N VAL A 70 2.71 -9.72 31.55
CA VAL A 70 3.38 -10.77 30.78
C VAL A 70 4.65 -10.22 30.18
N VAL A 71 5.79 -10.79 30.60
CA VAL A 71 7.09 -10.47 30.03
C VAL A 71 7.43 -11.52 28.99
N SER A 72 7.22 -11.18 27.72
CA SER A 72 7.43 -12.09 26.61
C SER A 72 8.52 -11.61 25.65
N THR A 73 9.22 -12.58 25.06
CA THR A 73 10.04 -12.36 23.87
C THR A 73 9.16 -12.38 22.62
N PRO A 74 9.60 -11.78 21.50
CA PRO A 74 8.83 -11.79 20.26
C PRO A 74 8.47 -13.21 19.83
N ALA A 75 7.22 -13.42 19.41
CA ALA A 75 6.77 -14.73 18.95
C ALA A 75 7.65 -15.25 17.81
N PRO A 76 8.01 -16.55 17.80
CA PRO A 76 8.72 -17.15 16.69
C PRO A 76 7.88 -16.99 15.43
N MET A 77 8.57 -16.74 14.31
CA MET A 77 7.90 -16.58 13.04
C MET A 77 7.21 -17.88 12.62
N PRO A 78 5.99 -17.83 12.06
CA PRO A 78 5.41 -18.98 11.40
C PRO A 78 6.26 -19.41 10.20
N PRO A 79 6.44 -20.73 9.94
CA PRO A 79 7.18 -21.25 8.79
C PRO A 79 6.80 -20.60 7.45
N GLU A 80 5.50 -20.36 7.23
CA GLU A 80 4.98 -19.75 6.00
C GLU A 80 5.51 -18.33 5.75
N ALA A 81 5.68 -17.54 6.80
CA ALA A 81 6.18 -16.18 6.70
C ALA A 81 7.71 -16.13 6.47
N TYR A 82 8.45 -17.21 6.78
CA TYR A 82 9.86 -17.32 6.40
C TYR A 82 10.03 -17.47 4.88
N ASP A 83 9.15 -18.23 4.23
CA ASP A 83 9.22 -18.48 2.79
C ASP A 83 8.96 -17.20 1.98
N GLU A 84 8.10 -16.30 2.46
CA GLU A 84 7.85 -15.01 1.80
C GLU A 84 9.02 -14.04 1.96
N VAL A 85 9.57 -13.93 3.19
CA VAL A 85 10.73 -13.06 3.46
C VAL A 85 11.97 -13.51 2.68
N THR A 86 12.16 -14.82 2.50
CA THR A 86 13.27 -15.39 1.73
C THR A 86 13.07 -15.35 0.22
N LYS A 87 11.83 -15.27 -0.27
CA LYS A 87 11.54 -15.03 -1.71
C LYS A 87 11.84 -13.59 -2.12
N ASP A 88 11.48 -12.63 -1.27
CA ASP A 88 11.68 -11.20 -1.53
C ASP A 88 13.12 -10.75 -1.29
N GLN A 89 13.83 -11.44 -0.39
CA GLN A 89 15.23 -11.17 -0.11
C GLN A 89 16.08 -12.32 -0.67
N LYS A 90 16.86 -12.08 -1.73
CA LYS A 90 17.97 -12.95 -2.17
C LYS A 90 19.03 -13.04 -1.05
N ILE A 91 18.73 -13.71 0.03
CA ILE A 91 19.62 -13.93 1.17
C ILE A 91 19.97 -15.42 1.18
N PRO A 92 21.26 -15.77 1.23
CA PRO A 92 21.69 -17.16 1.25
C PRO A 92 21.08 -17.87 2.46
N LYS A 93 20.66 -19.12 2.26
CA LYS A 93 20.04 -20.02 3.23
C LYS A 93 20.73 -19.91 4.61
N LEU A 94 20.19 -19.09 5.50
CA LEU A 94 20.70 -18.98 6.87
C LEU A 94 20.10 -20.14 7.69
N LYS A 95 20.78 -21.28 7.64
CA LYS A 95 20.66 -22.30 8.69
C LYS A 95 21.11 -21.61 9.98
N ASN A 96 20.21 -21.48 10.98
CA ASN A 96 20.44 -21.05 12.38
C ASN A 96 19.63 -19.81 12.85
N TYR A 97 18.31 -19.78 12.63
CA TYR A 97 17.42 -18.78 13.28
C TYR A 97 16.63 -19.32 14.49
N TYR A 98 17.10 -20.40 15.13
CA TYR A 98 16.47 -20.96 16.34
C TYR A 98 17.13 -20.53 17.66
N LYS A 99 18.00 -19.52 17.63
CA LYS A 99 18.52 -18.88 18.82
C LYS A 99 18.45 -17.37 18.61
N PHE A 100 17.41 -16.74 19.14
CA PHE A 100 17.42 -15.29 19.33
C PHE A 100 18.38 -14.98 20.49
N ASN A 101 19.68 -15.12 20.24
CA ASN A 101 20.72 -14.60 21.13
C ASN A 101 20.82 -13.09 20.86
N GLY A 102 19.87 -12.36 21.45
CA GLY A 102 19.90 -10.93 21.78
C GLY A 102 20.94 -10.02 21.14
N ALA A 103 20.88 -9.82 19.83
CA ALA A 103 21.53 -8.68 19.18
C ALA A 103 20.68 -8.18 18.02
N PHE A 104 19.76 -7.27 18.34
CA PHE A 104 19.08 -6.45 17.34
C PHE A 104 20.16 -5.64 16.62
N GLN A 105 20.38 -5.89 15.33
CA GLN A 105 21.42 -5.18 14.60
C GLN A 105 21.00 -3.72 14.39
N SER A 106 21.91 -2.77 14.67
CA SER A 106 21.67 -1.32 14.65
C SER A 106 20.99 -0.81 13.35
N LYS A 107 21.17 -1.50 12.22
CA LYS A 107 20.55 -1.15 10.93
C LYS A 107 19.04 -1.37 10.87
N ASP A 108 18.44 -2.13 11.79
CA ASP A 108 17.00 -2.41 11.79
C ASP A 108 16.17 -1.35 12.55
N PHE A 109 16.79 -0.45 13.34
CA PHE A 109 16.06 0.56 14.12
C PHE A 109 15.42 1.63 13.25
N THR A 110 16.05 1.96 12.11
CA THR A 110 15.58 3.00 11.19
C THR A 110 14.39 2.52 10.35
N ASN A 111 14.20 1.20 10.22
CA ASN A 111 13.10 0.63 9.46
C ASN A 111 11.86 0.45 10.35
N ASP A 112 10.94 1.40 10.22
CA ASP A 112 9.68 1.43 10.98
C ASP A 112 8.84 0.15 10.78
N PHE A 113 8.73 -0.37 9.55
CA PHE A 113 7.92 -1.56 9.28
C PHE A 113 8.43 -2.80 10.01
N LYS A 114 9.76 -3.02 10.03
CA LYS A 114 10.36 -4.13 10.78
C LYS A 114 10.16 -3.97 12.28
N ARG A 115 10.28 -2.74 12.79
CA ARG A 115 10.08 -2.41 14.20
C ARG A 115 8.64 -2.66 14.63
N GLU A 116 7.67 -2.15 13.88
CA GLU A 116 6.24 -2.37 14.14
C GLU A 116 5.86 -3.85 14.07
N MET A 117 6.44 -4.61 13.13
CA MET A 117 6.25 -6.04 13.04
C MET A 117 6.76 -6.78 14.29
N LEU A 118 7.88 -6.34 14.88
CA LEU A 118 8.41 -6.92 16.11
C LEU A 118 7.52 -6.62 17.31
N PHE A 119 7.05 -5.38 17.46
CA PHE A 119 6.10 -5.02 18.51
C PHE A 119 4.81 -5.84 18.40
N HIS A 120 4.29 -6.00 17.18
CA HIS A 120 3.12 -6.84 16.93
C HIS A 120 3.35 -8.30 17.35
N ARG A 121 4.52 -8.88 17.05
CA ARG A 121 4.85 -10.25 17.44
C ARG A 121 5.06 -10.42 18.93
N GLN A 122 5.64 -9.42 19.60
CA GLN A 122 5.78 -9.44 21.06
C GLN A 122 4.40 -9.39 21.72
N ALA A 123 3.51 -8.52 21.25
CA ALA A 123 2.12 -8.48 21.71
C ALA A 123 1.40 -9.82 21.44
N GLN A 124 1.60 -10.43 20.27
CA GLN A 124 1.04 -11.74 19.95
C GLN A 124 1.52 -12.83 20.92
N SER A 125 2.82 -12.85 21.25
CA SER A 125 3.42 -13.77 22.22
C SER A 125 2.76 -13.63 23.60
N ALA A 126 2.63 -12.39 24.08
CA ALA A 126 1.98 -12.08 25.34
C ALA A 126 0.51 -12.55 25.38
N ILE A 127 -0.24 -12.38 24.28
CA ILE A 127 -1.63 -12.83 24.16
C ILE A 127 -1.71 -14.36 24.18
N LEU A 128 -0.82 -15.04 23.46
CA LEU A 128 -0.77 -16.51 23.41
C LEU A 128 -0.45 -17.13 24.78
N GLU A 129 0.35 -16.45 25.59
CA GLU A 129 0.67 -16.86 26.95
C GLU A 129 -0.45 -16.49 27.95
N GLY A 130 -0.99 -15.28 27.86
CA GLY A 130 -1.96 -14.75 28.82
C GLY A 130 -3.36 -15.34 28.67
N LEU A 131 -3.86 -15.54 27.45
CA LEU A 131 -5.23 -16.04 27.23
C LEU A 131 -5.47 -17.43 27.82
N PRO A 132 -4.58 -18.44 27.65
CA PRO A 132 -4.76 -19.73 28.30
C PRO A 132 -4.78 -19.62 29.82
N ARG A 133 -3.89 -18.82 30.42
CA ARG A 133 -3.86 -18.63 31.88
C ARG A 133 -5.16 -18.03 32.41
N LEU A 134 -5.71 -17.02 31.73
CA LEU A 134 -7.02 -16.43 32.07
C LEU A 134 -8.17 -17.43 31.96
N LYS A 135 -8.16 -18.26 30.90
CA LYS A 135 -9.17 -19.32 30.71
C LYS A 135 -9.08 -20.39 31.79
N SER A 136 -7.88 -20.80 32.18
CA SER A 136 -7.66 -21.75 33.27
C SER A 136 -8.19 -21.22 34.61
N SER A 137 -8.12 -19.90 34.83
CA SER A 137 -8.71 -19.24 35.99
C SER A 137 -10.22 -19.01 35.88
N GLY A 138 -10.89 -19.48 34.82
CA GLY A 138 -12.33 -19.34 34.62
C GLY A 138 -12.80 -17.95 34.19
N ILE A 139 -11.89 -17.06 33.76
CA ILE A 139 -12.23 -15.68 33.39
C ILE A 139 -12.65 -15.60 31.91
N LEU A 140 -13.80 -14.96 31.65
CA LEU A 140 -14.28 -14.72 30.29
C LEU A 140 -13.45 -13.60 29.64
N THR A 141 -12.78 -13.91 28.53
CA THR A 141 -11.87 -12.97 27.85
C THR A 141 -12.45 -12.30 26.61
N LYS A 142 -13.50 -12.88 26.00
CA LYS A 142 -14.10 -12.36 24.78
C LYS A 142 -15.23 -11.39 25.12
N ARG A 143 -15.17 -10.17 24.57
CA ARG A 143 -16.27 -9.21 24.62
C ARG A 143 -17.46 -9.71 23.78
N PRO A 144 -18.67 -9.84 24.35
CA PRO A 144 -19.89 -10.14 23.59
C PRO A 144 -20.31 -8.96 22.70
N ASP A 145 -20.91 -9.26 21.55
CA ASP A 145 -21.38 -8.23 20.60
C ASP A 145 -22.57 -7.42 21.13
N ASP A 146 -23.36 -8.00 22.04
CA ASP A 146 -24.54 -7.37 22.66
C ASP A 146 -24.20 -6.60 23.96
N TYR A 147 -22.91 -6.51 24.30
CA TYR A 147 -22.46 -5.75 25.48
C TYR A 147 -22.02 -4.33 25.09
N PHE A 148 -22.96 -3.39 25.25
CA PHE A 148 -22.76 -1.97 24.97
C PHE A 148 -22.27 -1.22 26.21
N ALA A 149 -20.96 -1.04 26.29
CA ALA A 149 -20.30 -0.18 27.27
C ALA A 149 -19.51 0.92 26.54
N GLU A 150 -19.10 1.95 27.28
CA GLU A 150 -18.27 3.01 26.72
C GLU A 150 -16.93 2.44 26.22
N MET A 151 -16.57 2.79 24.98
CA MET A 151 -15.34 2.37 24.34
C MET A 151 -14.37 3.54 24.29
N VAL A 152 -13.05 3.26 24.28
CA VAL A 152 -11.98 4.28 24.21
C VAL A 152 -12.17 5.28 23.05
N LYS A 153 -12.79 4.87 21.95
CA LYS A 153 -13.12 5.73 20.81
C LYS A 153 -14.62 5.71 20.56
N SER A 154 -15.19 6.89 20.34
CA SER A 154 -16.62 7.01 20.02
C SER A 154 -16.97 6.41 18.66
N ASP A 155 -18.22 5.95 18.52
CA ASP A 155 -18.74 5.40 17.26
C ASP A 155 -18.71 6.41 16.12
N GLN A 156 -18.93 7.69 16.43
CA GLN A 156 -18.81 8.77 15.46
C GLN A 156 -17.39 8.87 14.89
N HIS A 157 -16.36 8.70 15.73
CA HIS A 157 -14.97 8.67 15.27
C HIS A 157 -14.72 7.43 14.40
N MET A 158 -15.14 6.24 14.85
CA MET A 158 -14.94 5.00 14.09
C MET A 158 -15.71 4.98 12.76
N HIS A 159 -16.87 5.65 12.69
CA HIS A 159 -17.59 5.84 11.44
C HIS A 159 -16.78 6.67 10.43
N LYS A 160 -16.13 7.76 10.87
CA LYS A 160 -15.23 8.55 10.01
C LYS A 160 -14.05 7.73 9.50
N VAL A 161 -13.43 6.93 10.38
CA VAL A 161 -12.34 6.01 9.98
C VAL A 161 -12.83 5.02 8.93
N ARG A 162 -14.01 4.42 9.11
CA ARG A 162 -14.60 3.48 8.15
C ARG A 162 -14.85 4.12 6.79
N LEU A 163 -15.41 5.34 6.76
CA LEU A 163 -15.61 6.08 5.51
C LEU A 163 -14.29 6.37 4.78
N ASN A 164 -13.23 6.70 5.52
CA ASN A 164 -11.91 6.93 4.95
C ASN A 164 -11.27 5.64 4.39
N LEU A 165 -11.47 4.49 5.04
CA LEU A 165 -11.01 3.21 4.52
C LEU A 165 -11.77 2.82 3.25
N GLN A 166 -13.11 2.97 3.26
CA GLN A 166 -13.93 2.71 2.07
C GLN A 166 -13.55 3.64 0.91
N SER A 167 -13.31 4.93 1.16
CA SER A 167 -12.91 5.86 0.12
C SER A 167 -11.57 5.46 -0.51
N ARG A 168 -10.56 5.12 0.30
CA ARG A 168 -9.27 4.60 -0.19
C ARG A 168 -9.44 3.33 -1.03
N GLN A 169 -10.23 2.37 -0.55
CA GLN A 169 -10.49 1.13 -1.29
C GLN A 169 -11.16 1.40 -2.65
N THR A 170 -12.12 2.33 -2.70
CA THR A 170 -12.77 2.69 -3.97
C THR A 170 -11.81 3.37 -4.94
N VAL A 171 -10.89 4.21 -4.45
CA VAL A 171 -9.87 4.85 -5.29
C VAL A 171 -8.92 3.82 -5.90
N ILE A 172 -8.45 2.86 -5.08
CA ILE A 172 -7.60 1.76 -5.54
C ILE A 172 -8.32 0.94 -6.61
N ALA A 173 -9.54 0.47 -6.31
CA ALA A 173 -10.33 -0.34 -7.24
C ALA A 173 -10.64 0.39 -8.55
N GLN A 174 -10.92 1.70 -8.50
CA GLN A 174 -11.12 2.51 -9.71
C GLN A 174 -9.84 2.61 -10.54
N SER A 175 -8.68 2.81 -9.90
CA SER A 175 -7.39 2.89 -10.58
C SER A 175 -7.02 1.56 -11.25
N GLU A 176 -7.27 0.43 -10.60
CA GLU A 176 -7.06 -0.91 -11.13
C GLU A 176 -8.00 -1.20 -12.30
N ARG A 177 -9.29 -0.89 -12.16
CA ARG A 177 -10.27 -1.02 -13.25
C ARG A 177 -9.88 -0.15 -14.45
N ALA A 178 -9.34 1.03 -14.23
CA ALA A 178 -8.87 1.91 -15.30
C ALA A 178 -7.63 1.32 -16.01
N LYS A 179 -6.68 0.75 -15.27
CA LYS A 179 -5.53 0.03 -15.83
C LYS A 179 -5.98 -1.17 -16.68
N GLU A 180 -6.93 -1.96 -16.19
CA GLU A 180 -7.45 -3.12 -16.91
C GLU A 180 -8.19 -2.72 -18.18
N LEU A 181 -9.05 -1.69 -18.13
CA LEU A 181 -9.71 -1.16 -19.32
C LEU A 181 -8.70 -0.64 -20.36
N ARG A 182 -7.58 -0.04 -19.94
CA ARG A 182 -6.51 0.36 -20.86
C ARG A 182 -5.82 -0.86 -21.49
N ARG A 183 -5.56 -1.91 -20.71
CA ARG A 183 -4.98 -3.17 -21.20
C ARG A 183 -5.90 -3.83 -22.23
N LEU A 184 -7.18 -3.99 -21.92
CA LEU A 184 -8.18 -4.56 -22.82
C LEU A 184 -8.28 -3.77 -24.13
N LYS A 185 -8.26 -2.43 -24.08
CA LYS A 185 -8.25 -1.60 -25.30
C LYS A 185 -7.00 -1.82 -26.16
N LYS A 186 -5.81 -1.93 -25.54
CA LYS A 186 -4.56 -2.21 -26.26
C LYS A 186 -4.60 -3.58 -26.94
N VAL A 187 -5.03 -4.61 -26.20
CA VAL A 187 -5.17 -5.97 -26.73
C VAL A 187 -6.21 -6.02 -27.85
N GLY A 188 -7.38 -5.41 -27.64
CA GLY A 188 -8.43 -5.33 -28.66
C GLY A 188 -7.95 -4.65 -29.95
N LYS A 189 -7.15 -3.59 -29.86
CA LYS A 189 -6.55 -2.94 -31.05
C LYS A 189 -5.56 -3.88 -31.77
N LYS A 190 -4.71 -4.58 -31.03
CA LYS A 190 -3.77 -5.56 -31.63
C LYS A 190 -4.51 -6.70 -32.31
N ALA A 191 -5.54 -7.27 -31.67
CA ALA A 191 -6.37 -8.33 -32.24
C ALA A 191 -7.09 -7.87 -33.53
N GLN A 192 -7.58 -6.63 -33.58
CA GLN A 192 -8.18 -6.08 -34.80
C GLN A 192 -7.18 -5.92 -35.95
N ILE A 193 -5.92 -5.57 -35.66
CA ILE A 193 -4.88 -5.47 -36.67
C ILE A 193 -4.48 -6.87 -37.16
N GLU A 194 -4.26 -7.79 -36.22
CA GLU A 194 -3.89 -9.18 -36.52
C GLU A 194 -4.95 -9.90 -37.34
N THR A 195 -6.24 -9.74 -37.00
CA THR A 195 -7.35 -10.31 -37.79
C THR A 195 -7.39 -9.77 -39.21
N LYS A 196 -7.14 -8.47 -39.41
CA LYS A 196 -7.04 -7.89 -40.77
C LYS A 196 -5.83 -8.41 -41.54
N LEU A 197 -4.68 -8.55 -40.89
CA LEU A 197 -3.48 -9.11 -41.50
C LEU A 197 -3.71 -10.56 -41.91
N LYS A 198 -4.26 -11.40 -41.02
CA LYS A 198 -4.65 -12.78 -41.32
C LYS A 198 -5.61 -12.87 -42.51
N GLN A 199 -6.66 -12.05 -42.54
CA GLN A 199 -7.58 -12.00 -43.69
C GLN A 199 -6.89 -11.59 -45.00
N ALA A 200 -5.95 -10.64 -44.96
CA ALA A 200 -5.19 -10.24 -46.14
C ALA A 200 -4.24 -11.34 -46.62
N GLU A 201 -3.58 -12.04 -45.69
CA GLU A 201 -2.72 -13.19 -45.98
C GLU A 201 -3.52 -14.36 -46.57
N GLU A 202 -4.67 -14.70 -46.00
CA GLU A 202 -5.60 -15.71 -46.51
C GLU A 202 -6.05 -15.37 -47.93
N LYS A 203 -6.45 -14.13 -48.19
CA LYS A 203 -6.80 -13.66 -49.55
C LYS A 203 -5.62 -13.74 -50.50
N ARG A 204 -4.41 -13.38 -50.06
CA ARG A 204 -3.20 -13.45 -50.89
C ARG A 204 -2.84 -14.91 -51.23
N LYS A 205 -2.94 -15.82 -50.26
CA LYS A 205 -2.76 -17.26 -50.46
C LYS A 205 -3.78 -17.79 -51.47
N LEU A 206 -5.06 -17.53 -51.25
CA LEU A 206 -6.14 -17.90 -52.17
C LEU A 206 -5.89 -17.38 -53.60
N MET A 207 -5.54 -16.11 -53.76
CA MET A 207 -5.23 -15.54 -55.08
C MET A 207 -4.02 -16.17 -55.75
N ASN A 208 -2.99 -16.55 -54.97
CA ASN A 208 -1.83 -17.25 -55.49
C ASN A 208 -2.18 -18.67 -55.94
N ASP A 209 -3.02 -19.38 -55.19
CA ASP A 209 -3.44 -20.73 -55.53
C ASP A 209 -4.37 -20.73 -56.76
N VAL A 210 -5.28 -19.76 -56.88
CA VAL A 210 -6.05 -19.52 -58.13
C VAL A 210 -5.13 -19.23 -59.32
N LYS A 211 -4.08 -18.42 -59.14
CA LYS A 211 -3.11 -18.12 -60.21
C LYS A 211 -2.32 -19.38 -60.63
N LYS A 212 -1.91 -20.22 -59.68
CA LYS A 212 -1.23 -21.51 -59.96
C LYS A 212 -2.15 -22.46 -60.73
N TYR A 213 -3.41 -22.56 -60.33
CA TYR A 213 -4.44 -23.34 -61.02
C TYR A 213 -4.68 -22.84 -62.46
N ARG A 214 -4.88 -21.52 -62.65
CA ARG A 214 -5.05 -20.91 -63.99
C ARG A 214 -3.85 -21.13 -64.91
N LYS A 215 -2.65 -21.17 -64.36
CA LYS A 215 -1.40 -21.45 -65.09
C LYS A 215 -1.13 -22.94 -65.30
N GLY A 216 -2.01 -23.84 -64.84
CA GLY A 216 -1.91 -25.29 -65.04
C GLY A 216 -0.86 -26.00 -64.19
N LEU A 217 -0.24 -25.33 -63.21
CA LEU A 217 0.77 -25.95 -62.33
C LEU A 217 0.16 -26.92 -61.32
N THR A 218 -1.12 -26.75 -60.99
CA THR A 218 -1.85 -27.58 -60.01
C THR A 218 -3.27 -27.82 -60.55
N LYS A 219 -3.70 -29.07 -60.66
CA LYS A 219 -5.06 -29.44 -61.14
C LYS A 219 -6.08 -29.64 -60.01
N ASP A 220 -5.63 -29.62 -58.76
CA ASP A 220 -6.47 -29.88 -57.59
C ASP A 220 -7.20 -28.61 -57.12
N LEU A 221 -8.53 -28.68 -57.03
CA LEU A 221 -9.41 -27.60 -56.56
C LEU A 221 -9.60 -27.59 -55.02
N SER A 222 -8.69 -28.26 -54.29
CA SER A 222 -8.78 -28.45 -52.83
C SER A 222 -8.76 -27.16 -52.01
N PHE A 223 -8.36 -26.03 -52.59
CA PHE A 223 -8.39 -24.72 -51.93
C PHE A 223 -9.77 -24.02 -51.95
N LEU A 224 -10.71 -24.50 -52.78
CA LEU A 224 -12.07 -23.93 -52.90
C LEU A 224 -13.07 -24.59 -51.94
N ASP A 225 -12.91 -25.91 -51.74
CA ASP A 225 -13.66 -26.65 -50.76
C ASP A 225 -12.98 -26.36 -49.43
N GLY A 226 -13.54 -25.48 -48.59
CA GLY A 226 -13.00 -25.10 -47.27
C GLY A 226 -12.95 -26.25 -46.25
N LYS A 227 -12.61 -27.46 -46.69
CA LYS A 227 -12.18 -28.61 -45.91
C LYS A 227 -10.67 -28.53 -45.72
N ASP A 228 -10.26 -27.66 -44.81
CA ASP A 228 -9.26 -28.16 -43.88
C ASP A 228 -9.87 -29.41 -43.24
N ASN A 229 -9.14 -30.52 -43.32
CA ASN A 229 -9.48 -31.78 -42.71
C ASN A 229 -9.66 -31.62 -41.20
N ASN A 230 -10.86 -31.25 -40.77
CA ASN A 230 -11.39 -31.48 -39.44
C ASN A 230 -12.73 -32.19 -39.61
N LYS A 231 -12.66 -33.49 -39.88
CA LYS A 231 -13.66 -34.43 -39.37
C LYS A 231 -13.54 -34.45 -37.84
N SER A 232 -14.00 -33.39 -37.19
CA SER A 232 -14.49 -33.46 -35.83
C SER A 232 -15.85 -32.78 -35.81
N ASN A 233 -16.81 -33.49 -35.24
CA ASN A 233 -18.23 -33.17 -35.27
C ASN A 233 -18.52 -31.74 -34.80
N SER A 234 -18.66 -30.80 -35.74
CA SER A 234 -19.22 -29.48 -35.47
C SER A 234 -20.66 -29.45 -35.96
N ALA A 235 -21.53 -29.95 -35.10
CA ALA A 235 -22.96 -29.70 -35.20
C ALA A 235 -23.19 -28.19 -35.35
N LYS A 236 -24.08 -27.82 -36.27
CA LYS A 236 -24.57 -26.47 -36.56
C LYS A 236 -25.00 -25.71 -35.30
N ASN A 237 -24.06 -25.10 -34.58
CA ASN A 237 -24.34 -24.07 -33.60
C ASN A 237 -24.52 -22.73 -34.31
N LYS A 238 -25.64 -22.61 -35.05
CA LYS A 238 -26.27 -21.31 -35.27
C LYS A 238 -26.61 -20.78 -33.89
N THR A 239 -25.77 -19.90 -33.34
CA THR A 239 -26.10 -19.13 -32.15
C THR A 239 -27.40 -18.38 -32.42
N LYS A 240 -28.52 -18.96 -31.98
CA LYS A 240 -29.84 -18.33 -32.03
C LYS A 240 -29.72 -17.07 -31.18
N LEU A 241 -29.53 -15.91 -31.83
CA LEU A 241 -29.78 -14.61 -31.21
C LEU A 241 -31.10 -14.73 -30.45
N SER A 242 -31.08 -14.48 -29.14
CA SER A 242 -32.27 -14.67 -28.30
C SER A 242 -33.46 -13.95 -28.92
N ALA A 243 -34.68 -14.49 -28.77
CA ALA A 243 -35.89 -13.89 -29.34
C ALA A 243 -36.03 -12.39 -28.97
N LYS A 244 -35.50 -12.01 -27.80
CA LYS A 244 -35.44 -10.62 -27.31
C LYS A 244 -34.48 -9.73 -28.12
N SER A 245 -33.35 -10.27 -28.56
CA SER A 245 -32.40 -9.58 -29.46
C SER A 245 -33.01 -9.35 -30.84
N LYS A 246 -33.69 -10.36 -31.40
CA LYS A 246 -34.37 -10.26 -32.70
C LYS A 246 -35.50 -9.23 -32.67
N LYS A 247 -36.35 -9.23 -31.63
CA LYS A 247 -37.40 -8.21 -31.45
C LYS A 247 -36.82 -6.79 -31.32
N LYS A 248 -35.72 -6.62 -30.59
CA LYS A 248 -35.02 -5.31 -30.48
C LYS A 248 -34.45 -4.83 -31.80
N ARG A 249 -34.00 -5.74 -32.67
CA ARG A 249 -33.49 -5.39 -34.01
C ARG A 249 -34.63 -5.03 -34.96
N ALA A 250 -35.71 -5.82 -34.97
CA ALA A 250 -36.92 -5.53 -35.73
C ALA A 250 -37.51 -4.15 -35.39
N ALA A 251 -37.65 -3.81 -34.11
CA ALA A 251 -38.16 -2.49 -33.70
C ALA A 251 -37.23 -1.32 -34.11
N LYS A 252 -35.91 -1.55 -34.16
CA LYS A 252 -34.94 -0.54 -34.65
C LYS A 252 -35.00 -0.39 -36.16
N ASP A 253 -35.21 -1.49 -36.88
CA ASP A 253 -35.36 -1.48 -38.34
C ASP A 253 -36.72 -0.89 -38.74
N GLU A 254 -37.77 -1.06 -37.93
CA GLU A 254 -39.04 -0.37 -38.13
C GLU A 254 -38.90 1.15 -37.89
N LYS A 255 -38.21 1.55 -36.83
CA LYS A 255 -38.01 2.97 -36.48
C LYS A 255 -37.01 3.68 -37.40
N PHE A 256 -35.96 2.99 -37.85
CA PHE A 256 -34.82 3.60 -38.55
C PHE A 256 -34.32 2.84 -39.78
N GLY A 257 -35.04 1.83 -40.25
CA GLY A 257 -34.71 1.06 -41.44
C GLY A 257 -34.99 1.82 -42.73
N PHE A 258 -34.67 1.16 -43.83
CA PHE A 258 -34.69 1.74 -45.17
C PHE A 258 -36.04 1.46 -45.85
N GLY A 259 -36.77 2.52 -46.23
CA GLY A 259 -38.08 2.40 -46.90
C GLY A 259 -39.00 3.61 -46.81
N GLY A 260 -38.47 4.84 -46.76
CA GLY A 260 -39.27 6.08 -46.71
C GLY A 260 -38.47 7.31 -46.26
N ARG A 261 -39.12 8.50 -46.12
CA ARG A 261 -38.51 9.79 -45.69
C ARG A 261 -38.06 9.80 -44.21
N LYS A 262 -37.25 8.82 -43.80
CA LYS A 262 -36.64 8.70 -42.46
C LYS A 262 -35.20 9.24 -42.40
N LYS A 263 -34.76 9.98 -43.44
CA LYS A 263 -33.42 10.56 -43.58
C LYS A 263 -33.23 11.70 -42.56
N GLY A 264 -32.78 11.35 -41.35
CA GLY A 264 -32.53 12.31 -40.28
C GLY A 264 -33.07 11.90 -38.91
N SER A 265 -33.91 10.86 -38.81
CA SER A 265 -34.47 10.38 -37.54
C SER A 265 -33.43 9.80 -36.58
N LYS A 266 -32.24 9.41 -37.10
CA LYS A 266 -31.07 9.02 -36.29
C LYS A 266 -30.25 10.22 -35.78
N ARG A 267 -30.59 11.47 -36.14
CA ARG A 267 -29.89 12.66 -35.64
C ARG A 267 -30.45 13.05 -34.27
N ASN A 268 -29.56 13.43 -33.36
CA ASN A 268 -29.95 13.93 -32.05
C ASN A 268 -30.69 15.28 -32.20
N THR A 269 -31.92 15.37 -31.71
CA THR A 269 -32.65 16.65 -31.61
C THR A 269 -32.21 17.42 -30.37
N LYS A 270 -32.44 18.74 -30.36
CA LYS A 270 -32.15 19.63 -29.21
C LYS A 270 -32.86 19.15 -27.94
N GLU A 271 -34.06 18.57 -28.07
CA GLU A 271 -34.79 17.97 -26.96
C GLU A 271 -34.09 16.70 -26.43
N SER A 272 -33.61 15.83 -27.32
CA SER A 272 -32.87 14.61 -26.95
C SER A 272 -31.56 14.89 -26.22
N SER A 273 -30.90 16.02 -26.51
CA SER A 273 -29.67 16.43 -25.82
C SER A 273 -29.92 17.29 -24.58
N ALA A 274 -31.09 17.94 -24.48
CA ALA A 274 -31.52 18.69 -23.29
C ALA A 274 -32.15 17.78 -22.21
N TYR A 275 -32.68 16.62 -22.58
CA TYR A 275 -33.29 15.67 -21.64
C TYR A 275 -32.23 14.85 -20.90
N ILE A 276 -31.52 15.47 -19.96
CA ILE A 276 -30.86 14.76 -18.85
C ILE A 276 -31.98 14.37 -17.87
N GLY A 277 -32.78 13.39 -18.28
CA GLY A 277 -33.92 12.88 -17.53
C GLY A 277 -33.49 12.17 -16.26
N LYS A 278 -33.48 12.93 -15.16
CA LYS A 278 -33.88 12.54 -13.79
C LYS A 278 -33.59 11.08 -13.41
N MET A 279 -32.35 10.82 -13.00
CA MET A 279 -32.09 9.79 -11.98
C MET A 279 -32.89 10.19 -10.74
N SER A 280 -33.87 9.39 -10.36
CA SER A 280 -34.69 9.54 -9.15
C SER A 280 -33.82 9.89 -7.94
N LYS A 281 -33.78 11.17 -7.56
CA LYS A 281 -33.40 11.61 -6.22
C LYS A 281 -34.68 11.75 -5.42
N LYS A 282 -35.04 10.69 -4.70
CA LYS A 282 -35.84 10.84 -3.49
C LYS A 282 -34.86 11.26 -2.40
N GLY A 283 -34.90 12.53 -2.04
CA GLY A 283 -34.01 13.09 -1.01
C GLY A 283 -33.80 14.59 -1.18
N LYS A 284 -34.67 15.38 -0.55
CA LYS A 284 -34.49 16.82 -0.31
C LYS A 284 -33.10 17.07 0.28
N LYS A 285 -32.32 18.01 -0.28
CA LYS A 285 -31.57 19.02 0.49
C LYS A 285 -31.31 20.25 -0.36
N THR A 286 -31.61 21.36 0.28
CA THR A 286 -31.44 22.76 -0.04
C THR A 286 -29.97 23.17 -0.20
N GLY A 287 -29.72 24.20 -1.01
CA GLY A 287 -28.59 25.14 -0.87
C GLY A 287 -27.20 24.69 -1.34
N PHE A 288 -26.78 25.15 -2.53
CA PHE A 288 -25.52 25.91 -2.71
C PHE A 288 -25.38 26.35 -4.19
N LYS A 289 -25.56 27.66 -4.46
CA LYS A 289 -25.20 28.27 -5.74
C LYS A 289 -23.67 28.38 -5.80
N THR A 290 -23.03 27.46 -6.50
CA THR A 290 -21.64 27.64 -6.95
C THR A 290 -21.66 28.17 -8.38
N ASN A 291 -21.06 29.34 -8.58
CA ASN A 291 -20.89 29.96 -9.90
C ASN A 291 -20.04 29.05 -10.80
N LYS A 292 -20.69 28.17 -11.55
CA LYS A 292 -20.02 27.34 -12.57
C LYS A 292 -19.54 28.23 -13.72
N ARG A 293 -18.22 28.35 -13.84
CA ARG A 293 -17.53 28.97 -14.98
C ARG A 293 -18.13 28.48 -16.30
N LEU A 294 -18.51 29.43 -17.15
CA LEU A 294 -19.01 29.16 -18.49
C LEU A 294 -17.94 28.45 -19.34
N GLY A 295 -18.37 27.47 -20.15
CA GLY A 295 -17.49 26.69 -21.02
C GLY A 295 -16.65 27.54 -21.99
N LYS A 296 -15.51 27.01 -22.40
CA LYS A 296 -14.45 27.69 -23.17
C LYS A 296 -14.98 28.41 -24.43
N SER A 297 -15.92 27.80 -25.15
CA SER A 297 -16.55 28.38 -26.35
C SER A 297 -17.40 29.62 -26.03
N LYS A 298 -18.18 29.62 -24.94
CA LYS A 298 -18.99 30.78 -24.51
C LYS A 298 -18.12 31.94 -24.01
N ARG A 299 -16.94 31.66 -23.45
CA ARG A 299 -15.97 32.68 -23.04
C ARG A 299 -15.32 33.39 -24.24
N ILE A 300 -14.97 32.64 -25.28
CA ILE A 300 -14.41 33.20 -26.52
C ILE A 300 -15.46 34.11 -27.19
N LYS A 301 -16.71 33.67 -27.24
CA LYS A 301 -17.81 34.43 -27.86
C LYS A 301 -18.21 35.72 -27.11
N LYS A 302 -17.91 35.82 -25.81
CA LYS A 302 -18.06 37.07 -25.03
C LYS A 302 -16.89 38.02 -25.23
N LYS A 303 -15.67 37.50 -25.45
CA LYS A 303 -14.50 38.33 -25.77
C LYS A 303 -14.60 38.98 -27.15
N SER A 304 -15.28 38.34 -28.11
CA SER A 304 -15.53 38.88 -29.45
C SER A 304 -16.76 39.81 -29.54
N ARG A 305 -17.36 40.20 -28.41
CA ARG A 305 -18.49 41.15 -28.34
C ARG A 305 -18.13 42.40 -27.54
N LYS A 306 -16.84 42.77 -27.56
CA LYS A 306 -16.39 44.12 -27.27
C LYS A 306 -15.96 44.73 -28.59
#